data_AF-A0A1F7NL67-F1
#
_entry.id   AF-A0A1F7NL67-F1
#
_cell.length_a   1.000
_cell.length_b   1.000
_cell.length_c   1.000
_cell.angle_alpha   90.00
_cell.angle_beta   90.00
_cell.angle_gamma   90.00
#
_symmetry.space_group_name_H-M   'P 1'
#
loop_
_entity.id
_entity.type
_entity.pdbx_description
1 polymer ?
#
loop_
_entity_poly.entity_id
_entity_poly.type
_entity_poly.pdbx_seq_one_letter_code
_entity_poly.pdbx_strand_id
1 'polypeptide(L)' 'DPELHEAVQRVIKPDASDMTVLEEIQRGYVLNGRVLRPAVVVVAVPPDSDAA' A
#
# COMPACT_ATOMS: atom_id res chain seq x y z
N ASP A 1 -3.30 -3.03 5.15
CA ASP A 1 -2.98 -4.25 5.90
C ASP A 1 -1.75 -4.92 5.28
N PRO A 2 -0.60 -4.91 5.95
CA PRO A 2 0.65 -5.50 5.44
C PRO A 2 0.58 -7.01 5.18
N GLU A 3 -0.30 -7.76 5.85
CA GLU A 3 -0.43 -9.20 5.62
C GLU A 3 -1.06 -9.51 4.25
N LEU A 4 -1.88 -8.58 3.76
CA LEU A 4 -2.62 -8.70 2.50
C LEU A 4 -2.04 -7.83 1.37
N HIS A 5 -1.23 -6.84 1.70
CA HIS A 5 -0.74 -5.82 0.77
C HIS A 5 0.76 -5.60 0.93
N GLU A 6 1.47 -5.62 -0.19
CA GLU A 6 2.87 -5.30 -0.31
C GLU A 6 3.03 -3.91 -0.95
N ALA A 7 3.51 -2.95 -0.16
CA ALA A 7 3.75 -1.59 -0.62
C ALA A 7 5.13 -1.47 -1.28
N VAL A 8 5.16 -1.39 -2.61
CA VAL A 8 6.42 -1.31 -3.38
C VAL A 8 6.87 0.11 -3.67
N GLN A 9 5.95 1.08 -3.55
CA GLN A 9 6.23 2.48 -3.80
C GLN A 9 5.44 3.35 -2.81
N ARG A 10 6.11 4.42 -2.36
CA ARG A 10 5.52 5.49 -1.56
C ARG A 10 5.49 6.75 -2.41
N VAL A 11 4.35 7.44 -2.42
CA VAL A 11 4.18 8.69 -3.16
C VAL A 11 3.80 9.78 -2.17
N ILE A 12 4.57 10.87 -2.18
CA ILE A 12 4.25 12.06 -1.39
C ILE A 12 2.96 12.66 -1.92
N LYS A 13 1.91 12.64 -1.11
CA LYS A 13 0.63 13.22 -1.46
C LYS A 13 0.08 14.03 -0.28
N PRO A 14 0.06 15.37 -0.37
CA PRO A 14 -0.35 16.24 0.73
C PRO A 14 -1.83 16.08 1.08
N ASP A 15 -2.65 15.68 0.11
CA ASP A 15 -4.11 15.55 0.27
C ASP A 15 -4.55 14.14 0.70
N ALA A 16 -3.61 13.23 0.98
CA ALA A 16 -3.93 11.86 1.36
C ALA A 16 -3.39 11.53 2.75
N SER A 17 -4.15 10.74 3.50
CA SER A 17 -3.75 10.19 4.78
C SER A 17 -2.55 9.26 4.64
N ASP A 18 -1.71 9.21 5.66
CA ASP A 18 -0.56 8.31 5.70
C ASP A 18 -0.98 6.84 5.50
N MET A 19 -0.12 6.08 4.84
CA MET A 19 -0.28 4.66 4.53
C MET A 19 -1.59 4.31 3.78
N THR A 20 -2.15 5.27 3.05
CA THR A 20 -3.37 5.06 2.26
C THR A 20 -3.04 4.47 0.90
N VAL A 21 -3.73 3.41 0.48
CA VAL A 21 -3.56 2.82 -0.85
C VAL A 21 -4.07 3.80 -1.91
N LEU A 22 -3.17 4.24 -2.80
CA LEU A 22 -3.49 5.11 -3.92
C LEU A 22 -3.82 4.33 -5.18
N GLU A 23 -3.03 3.29 -5.43
CA GLU A 23 -3.14 2.48 -6.63
C GLU A 23 -2.78 1.03 -6.33
N GLU A 24 -3.51 0.11 -6.94
CA GLU A 24 -3.22 -1.33 -6.92
C GLU A 24 -2.60 -1.71 -8.26
N ILE A 25 -1.29 -1.94 -8.27
CA ILE A 25 -0.53 -2.33 -9.47
C ILE A 25 -0.85 -3.76 -9.86
N GLN A 26 -0.97 -4.64 -8.85
CA GLN A 26 -1.21 -6.05 -9.06
C GLN A 26 -2.18 -6.59 -8.02
N ARG A 27 -3.22 -7.26 -8.51
CA ARG A 27 -4.28 -7.77 -7.63
C ARG A 27 -3.80 -8.86 -6.69
N GLY A 28 -4.09 -8.71 -5.40
CA GLY A 28 -3.88 -9.75 -4.40
C GLY A 28 -4.94 -10.84 -4.45
N TYR A 29 -4.59 -12.06 -4.02
CA TYR A 29 -5.55 -13.17 -3.93
C TYR A 29 -5.45 -13.86 -2.58
N VAL A 30 -6.62 -14.09 -1.98
CA VAL A 30 -6.79 -14.83 -0.73
C VAL A 30 -7.75 -15.99 -1.02
N LEU A 31 -7.35 -17.20 -0.61
CA LEU A 31 -8.17 -18.40 -0.74
C LEU A 31 -8.32 -19.04 0.63
N ASN A 32 -9.56 -19.17 1.11
CA ASN A 32 -9.87 -19.79 2.40
C ASN A 32 -9.09 -19.18 3.58
N GLY A 33 -8.94 -17.85 3.60
CA GLY A 33 -8.18 -17.14 4.64
C GLY A 33 -6.67 -17.25 4.51
N ARG A 34 -6.15 -17.97 3.51
CA ARG A 34 -4.72 -18.03 3.19
C ARG A 34 -4.39 -17.07 2.05
N VAL A 35 -3.41 -16.21 2.27
CA VAL A 35 -2.87 -15.34 1.22
C VAL A 35 -2.10 -16.21 0.23
N LEU A 36 -2.57 -16.25 -1.02
CA LEU A 36 -1.85 -16.91 -2.12
C LEU A 36 -0.79 -15.98 -2.70
N ARG A 37 -1.13 -14.69 -2.78
CA ARG A 37 -0.23 -13.62 -3.20
C ARG A 37 -0.74 -12.29 -2.64
N PRO A 38 0.09 -11.46 -2.00
CA PRO A 38 -0.33 -10.13 -1.57
C PRO A 38 -0.63 -9.23 -2.77
N ALA A 39 -1.47 -8.21 -2.55
CA ALA A 39 -1.69 -7.16 -3.54
C ALA A 39 -0.47 -6.24 -3.58
N VAL A 40 0.01 -5.91 -4.77
CA VAL A 40 1.10 -4.94 -4.92
C VAL A 40 0.46 -3.56 -5.04
N VAL A 41 0.79 -2.68 -4.09
CA VAL A 41 0.15 -1.37 -3.96
C VAL A 41 1.17 -0.24 -3.89
N VAL A 42 0.70 0.94 -4.31
CA VAL A 42 1.34 2.23 -4.06
C VAL A 42 0.62 2.89 -2.91
N VAL A 43 1.37 3.36 -1.91
CA VAL A 43 0.80 4.05 -0.74
C VAL A 43 1.14 5.53 -0.74
N ALA A 44 0.22 6.33 -0.23
CA ALA A 44 0.44 7.74 0.06
C ALA A 44 1.24 7.88 1.34
N VAL A 45 2.16 8.83 1.34
CA VAL A 45 2.80 9.37 2.54
C VAL A 45 2.62 10.89 2.56
N PRO A 46 2.28 11.49 3.70
CA PRO A 46 2.23 12.94 3.82
C PRO A 46 3.66 13.52 3.72
N PRO A 47 3.81 14.77 3.24
CA PRO A 47 5.12 15.40 3.06
C PRO A 47 5.94 15.50 4.36
N ASP A 48 5.29 15.53 5.52
CA ASP A 48 5.95 15.64 6.82
C ASP A 48 6.55 14.32 7.33
N SER A 49 6.17 13.17 6.77
CA SER A 49 6.65 11.85 7.24
C SER A 49 7.93 11.36 6.53
N ASP A 50 8.35 12.02 5.44
CA ASP A 50 9.51 11.60 4.62
C ASP A 50 10.82 12.33 5.04
N ALA A 51 10.81 13.02 6.17
CA ALA A 51 11.93 13.82 6.68
C ALA A 51 12.97 13.02 7.51
N ALA A 52 13.17 11.72 7.21
CA ALA A 52 14.13 10.86 7.92
C ALA A 52 15.40 10.58 7.11
#